data_AF-A0A087TE02-F1
#
_entry.id   AF-A0A087TE02-F1
#
_cell.length_a   1.000
_cell.length_b   1.000
_cell.length_c   1.000
_cell.angle_alpha   90.00
_cell.angle_beta   90.00
_cell.angle_gamma   90.00
#
_symmetry.space_group_name_H-M   'P 1'
#
loop_
_entity.id
_entity.type
_entity.pdbx_description
1 polymer ?
#
loop_
_entity_poly.entity_id
_entity_poly.type
_entity_poly.pdbx_seq_one_letter_code
_entity_poly.pdbx_strand_id
1 'polypeptide(L)'
;MRNPICKKSPVFAKLLSAAMQEKESNKVTITDMDHNTLKNFLSFVHSDSMVFENVQDIVDLYEVADKYEVLDLKYECARDLIRNLRPQNVCNALLLADMHSDRALKYTCIFYIQEFLDEVSETESWKSFMKNSPELADETMNFSFSEIKEKLNEEHEAKDQPSCSKTTDSNEVFQFYS
;
A
#
# COMPACT_ATOMS: atom_id res chain seq x y z
N MET A 1 29.66 0.08 -8.78
CA MET A 1 28.64 1.15 -8.67
C MET A 1 27.45 0.58 -7.90
N ARG A 2 27.05 1.18 -6.77
CA ARG A 2 25.90 0.69 -5.96
C ARG A 2 24.61 1.09 -6.66
N ASN A 3 23.87 0.13 -7.19
CA ASN A 3 22.57 0.38 -7.81
C ASN A 3 21.57 0.87 -6.73
N PRO A 4 20.96 2.08 -6.84
CA PRO A 4 20.04 2.64 -5.84
C PRO A 4 18.90 1.70 -5.48
N ILE A 5 18.42 0.93 -6.46
CA ILE A 5 17.32 -0.04 -6.28
C ILE A 5 17.65 -1.12 -5.26
N CYS A 6 18.92 -1.55 -5.19
CA CYS A 6 19.38 -2.58 -4.25
C CYS A 6 19.50 -2.06 -2.81
N LYS A 7 19.51 -0.73 -2.61
CA LYS A 7 19.44 -0.15 -1.26
C LYS A 7 18.01 -0.04 -0.76
N LYS A 8 17.06 0.20 -1.67
CA LYS A 8 15.63 0.39 -1.36
C LYS A 8 14.83 -0.93 -1.39
N SER A 9 15.34 -1.97 -2.05
CA SER A 9 14.69 -3.28 -2.14
C SER A 9 15.69 -4.43 -1.87
N PRO A 10 15.52 -5.17 -0.77
CA PRO A 10 16.27 -6.40 -0.50
C PRO A 10 16.04 -7.47 -1.57
N VAL A 11 14.84 -7.53 -2.13
CA VAL A 11 14.45 -8.47 -3.19
C VAL A 11 15.24 -8.16 -4.47
N PHE A 12 15.31 -6.90 -4.90
CA PHE A 12 16.14 -6.52 -6.06
C PHE A 12 17.63 -6.71 -5.81
N ALA A 13 18.12 -6.52 -4.58
CA ALA A 13 19.51 -6.82 -4.24
C ALA A 13 19.84 -8.30 -4.47
N LYS A 14 18.95 -9.21 -4.04
CA LYS A 14 19.08 -10.65 -4.28
C LYS A 14 18.95 -11.00 -5.76
N LEU A 15 17.93 -10.45 -6.44
CA LEU A 15 17.67 -10.70 -7.86
C LEU A 15 18.85 -10.27 -8.73
N LEU A 16 19.41 -9.07 -8.48
CA LEU A 16 20.55 -8.56 -9.22
C LEU A 16 21.83 -9.34 -8.90
N SER A 17 22.04 -9.72 -7.64
CA SER A 17 23.17 -10.55 -7.24
C SER A 17 23.15 -11.93 -7.91
N ALA A 18 21.97 -12.56 -8.01
CA ALA A 18 21.80 -13.83 -8.70
C ALA A 18 22.06 -13.70 -10.21
N ALA A 19 21.51 -12.65 -10.84
CA ALA A 19 21.73 -12.38 -12.26
C ALA A 19 23.21 -12.15 -12.61
N MET A 20 23.96 -11.48 -11.73
CA MET A 20 25.40 -11.27 -11.89
C MET A 20 26.22 -12.56 -11.73
N GLN A 21 25.70 -13.58 -11.03
CA GLN A 21 26.34 -14.89 -10.90
C GLN A 21 26.01 -15.81 -12.08
N GLU A 22 24.81 -15.69 -12.66
CA GLU A 22 24.34 -16.61 -13.71
C GLU A 22 24.73 -16.19 -15.15
N LYS A 23 24.99 -14.91 -15.43
CA LYS A 23 25.35 -14.42 -16.77
C LYS A 23 26.34 -13.25 -16.76
N GLU A 24 27.32 -13.28 -17.68
CA GLU A 24 28.16 -12.11 -18.03
C GLU A 24 27.37 -10.93 -18.63
N SER A 25 26.07 -11.13 -18.89
CA SER A 25 25.16 -10.11 -19.40
C SER A 25 24.52 -9.39 -18.20
N ASN A 26 24.92 -8.14 -17.94
CA ASN A 26 24.34 -7.21 -16.95
C ASN A 26 22.87 -6.83 -17.23
N LYS A 27 21.99 -7.79 -17.51
CA LYS A 27 20.58 -7.60 -17.86
C LYS A 27 19.71 -8.46 -16.94
N VAL A 28 18.72 -7.83 -16.33
CA VAL A 28 17.66 -8.50 -15.54
C VAL A 28 16.36 -8.35 -16.32
N THR A 29 15.70 -9.46 -16.61
CA THR A 29 14.35 -9.44 -17.19
C THR A 29 13.34 -9.48 -16.05
N ILE A 30 12.48 -8.47 -15.99
CA ILE A 30 11.35 -8.41 -15.06
C ILE A 30 10.10 -8.68 -15.89
N THR A 31 9.44 -9.81 -15.65
CA THR A 31 8.20 -10.21 -16.34
C THR A 31 6.94 -9.87 -15.56
N ASP A 32 7.12 -9.47 -14.30
CA ASP A 32 6.04 -9.42 -13.31
C ASP A 32 5.45 -8.02 -13.16
N MET A 33 5.81 -7.10 -14.05
CA MET A 33 5.42 -5.70 -14.02
C MET A 33 5.21 -5.23 -15.46
N ASP A 34 4.16 -4.46 -15.70
CA ASP A 34 4.01 -3.76 -16.96
C ASP A 34 5.01 -2.59 -17.07
N HIS A 35 5.11 -2.03 -18.27
CA HIS A 35 6.06 -0.96 -18.57
C HIS A 35 5.78 0.33 -17.77
N ASN A 36 4.52 0.67 -17.51
CA ASN A 36 4.14 1.86 -16.77
C ASN A 36 4.51 1.72 -15.29
N THR A 37 4.16 0.59 -14.69
CA THR A 37 4.48 0.28 -13.29
C THR A 37 5.98 0.22 -13.05
N LEU A 38 6.75 -0.40 -13.95
CA LEU A 38 8.21 -0.40 -13.87
C LEU A 38 8.81 1.02 -14.01
N LYS A 39 8.27 1.84 -14.89
CA LYS A 39 8.72 3.23 -15.07
C LYS A 39 8.47 4.05 -13.81
N ASN A 40 7.30 3.93 -13.19
CA ASN A 40 6.98 4.63 -11.95
C ASN A 40 7.83 4.15 -10.78
N PHE A 41 8.03 2.83 -10.68
CA PHE A 41 8.93 2.23 -9.69
C PHE A 41 10.36 2.78 -9.79
N LEU A 42 10.92 2.82 -11.00
CA LEU A 42 12.25 3.38 -11.23
C LEU A 42 12.30 4.89 -10.96
N SER A 43 11.26 5.62 -11.35
CA SER A 43 11.16 7.07 -11.10
C SER A 43 11.16 7.38 -9.61
N PHE A 44 10.46 6.58 -8.81
CA PHE A 44 10.50 6.69 -7.35
C PHE A 44 11.88 6.35 -6.79
N VAL A 45 12.51 5.28 -7.26
CA VAL A 45 13.84 4.87 -6.79
C VAL A 45 14.89 5.96 -7.05
N HIS A 46 14.78 6.67 -8.16
CA HIS A 46 15.74 7.69 -8.58
C HIS A 46 15.44 9.11 -8.08
N SER A 47 14.16 9.48 -7.99
CA SER A 47 13.73 10.87 -7.83
C SER A 47 12.61 11.06 -6.82
N ASP A 48 12.19 9.99 -6.12
CA ASP A 48 11.04 9.98 -5.19
C ASP A 48 9.76 10.58 -5.82
N SER A 49 9.61 10.45 -7.15
CA SER A 49 8.48 11.00 -7.91
C SER A 49 7.65 9.90 -8.55
N MET A 50 6.33 10.04 -8.51
CA MET A 50 5.38 9.13 -9.15
C MET A 50 4.32 9.95 -9.90
N VAL A 51 3.89 9.44 -11.05
CA VAL A 51 2.81 10.03 -11.84
C VAL A 51 1.79 8.94 -12.13
N PHE A 52 0.57 9.15 -11.67
CA PHE A 52 -0.54 8.24 -11.84
C PHE A 52 -1.56 8.87 -12.79
N GLU A 53 -1.98 8.13 -13.81
CA GLU A 53 -3.04 8.57 -14.72
C GLU A 53 -4.42 8.17 -14.18
N ASN A 54 -4.46 7.07 -13.45
CA ASN A 54 -5.67 6.51 -12.87
C ASN A 54 -5.37 5.76 -11.55
N VAL A 55 -6.44 5.34 -10.85
CA VAL A 55 -6.31 4.62 -9.58
C VAL A 55 -5.68 3.23 -9.76
N GLN A 56 -5.86 2.58 -10.92
CA GLN A 56 -5.26 1.28 -11.20
C GLN A 56 -3.73 1.37 -11.21
N ASP A 57 -3.14 2.44 -11.76
CA ASP A 57 -1.69 2.64 -11.72
C ASP A 57 -1.13 2.70 -10.30
N ILE A 58 -1.92 3.24 -9.34
CA ILE A 58 -1.56 3.31 -7.92
C ILE A 58 -1.60 1.90 -7.33
N VAL A 59 -2.66 1.14 -7.63
CA VAL A 59 -2.84 -0.25 -7.16
C VAL A 59 -1.72 -1.14 -7.68
N ASP A 60 -1.43 -1.10 -8.98
CA ASP A 60 -0.39 -1.93 -9.59
C ASP A 60 0.99 -1.62 -8.98
N LEU A 61 1.29 -0.34 -8.75
CA LEU A 61 2.53 0.07 -8.11
C LEU A 61 2.58 -0.34 -6.63
N TYR A 62 1.45 -0.28 -5.93
CA TYR A 62 1.33 -0.72 -4.54
C TYR A 62 1.59 -2.23 -4.40
N GLU A 63 0.99 -3.06 -5.26
CA GLU A 63 1.19 -4.52 -5.24
C GLU A 63 2.66 -4.89 -5.49
N VAL A 64 3.28 -4.20 -6.46
CA VAL A 64 4.71 -4.34 -6.74
C VAL A 64 5.55 -3.88 -5.56
N ALA A 65 5.24 -2.74 -4.96
CA ALA A 65 6.00 -2.20 -3.85
C ALA A 65 6.01 -3.17 -2.67
N ASP A 66 4.87 -3.79 -2.38
CA ASP A 66 4.76 -4.85 -1.37
C ASP A 66 5.57 -6.09 -1.76
N LYS A 67 5.41 -6.58 -3.00
CA LYS A 67 6.12 -7.77 -3.51
C LYS A 67 7.65 -7.62 -3.49
N TYR A 68 8.16 -6.42 -3.80
CA TYR A 68 9.60 -6.13 -3.81
C TYR A 68 10.11 -5.54 -2.48
N GLU A 69 9.27 -5.53 -1.43
CA GLU A 69 9.59 -5.06 -0.08
C GLU A 69 10.12 -3.60 -0.06
N VAL A 70 9.57 -2.74 -0.92
CA VAL A 70 9.87 -1.30 -0.93
C VAL A 70 8.83 -0.58 -0.10
N LEU A 71 8.98 -0.67 1.23
CA LEU A 71 7.99 -0.17 2.18
C LEU A 71 7.67 1.32 1.99
N ASP A 72 8.68 2.17 1.78
CA ASP A 72 8.48 3.61 1.54
C ASP A 72 7.56 3.88 0.33
N LEU A 73 7.73 3.09 -0.74
CA LEU A 73 6.89 3.20 -1.93
C LEU A 73 5.47 2.71 -1.64
N LYS A 74 5.33 1.57 -0.93
CA LYS A 74 4.04 1.04 -0.52
C LYS A 74 3.26 2.08 0.28
N TYR A 75 3.92 2.75 1.23
CA TYR A 75 3.31 3.81 2.05
C TYR A 75 2.86 5.01 1.21
N GLU A 76 3.67 5.49 0.29
CA GLU A 76 3.26 6.61 -0.58
C GLU A 76 2.10 6.22 -1.51
N CYS A 77 2.12 5.02 -2.09
CA CYS A 77 1.00 4.52 -2.87
C CYS A 77 -0.28 4.40 -2.03
N ALA A 78 -0.20 3.91 -0.80
CA ALA A 78 -1.35 3.85 0.10
C ALA A 78 -1.92 5.24 0.41
N ARG A 79 -1.05 6.24 0.64
CA ARG A 79 -1.47 7.63 0.86
C ARG A 79 -2.19 8.20 -0.36
N ASP A 80 -1.67 7.98 -1.56
CA ASP A 80 -2.30 8.45 -2.79
C ASP A 80 -3.60 7.69 -3.09
N LEU A 81 -3.68 6.41 -2.74
CA LEU A 81 -4.93 5.65 -2.83
C LEU A 81 -6.00 6.24 -1.90
N ILE A 82 -5.63 6.58 -0.65
CA ILE A 82 -6.54 7.20 0.32
C ILE A 82 -7.07 8.54 -0.19
N ARG A 83 -6.20 9.39 -0.76
CA ARG A 83 -6.59 10.67 -1.36
C ARG A 83 -7.56 10.53 -2.53
N ASN A 84 -7.53 9.39 -3.21
CA ASN A 84 -8.39 9.08 -4.34
C ASN A 84 -9.56 8.16 -3.97
N LEU A 85 -9.85 7.96 -2.69
CA LEU A 85 -11.02 7.21 -2.25
C LEU A 85 -12.32 7.87 -2.72
N ARG A 86 -13.22 7.01 -3.15
CA ARG A 86 -14.55 7.30 -3.68
C ARG A 86 -15.48 6.15 -3.24
N PRO A 87 -16.80 6.39 -3.15
CA PRO A 87 -17.74 5.32 -2.82
C PRO A 87 -17.65 4.12 -3.77
N GLN A 88 -17.27 4.36 -5.04
CA GLN A 88 -17.16 3.32 -6.06
C GLN A 88 -15.90 2.45 -5.95
N ASN A 89 -14.84 2.92 -5.28
CA ASN A 89 -13.54 2.22 -5.22
C ASN A 89 -13.12 1.79 -3.80
N VAL A 90 -13.76 2.31 -2.75
CA VAL A 90 -13.36 2.06 -1.36
C VAL A 90 -13.41 0.58 -0.99
N CYS A 91 -14.38 -0.19 -1.49
CA CYS A 91 -14.45 -1.62 -1.19
C CYS A 91 -13.29 -2.40 -1.83
N ASN A 92 -12.86 -1.99 -3.04
CA ASN A 92 -11.72 -2.61 -3.70
C ASN A 92 -10.42 -2.24 -2.98
N ALA A 93 -10.28 -0.99 -2.54
CA ALA A 93 -9.15 -0.54 -1.74
C ALA A 93 -9.07 -1.28 -0.38
N LEU A 94 -10.23 -1.53 0.25
CA LEU A 94 -10.32 -2.32 1.49
C LEU A 94 -9.86 -3.77 1.28
N LEU A 95 -10.30 -4.42 0.20
CA LEU A 95 -9.87 -5.77 -0.16
C LEU A 95 -8.36 -5.83 -0.42
N LEU A 96 -7.83 -4.84 -1.15
CA LEU A 96 -6.39 -4.72 -1.39
C LEU A 96 -5.61 -4.57 -0.09
N ALA A 97 -6.10 -3.72 0.83
CA ALA A 97 -5.47 -3.50 2.12
C ALA A 97 -5.44 -4.77 2.98
N ASP A 98 -6.55 -5.50 3.02
CA ASP A 98 -6.66 -6.77 3.74
C ASP A 98 -5.71 -7.83 3.18
N MET A 99 -5.67 -7.99 1.86
CA MET A 99 -4.79 -8.92 1.16
C MET A 99 -3.31 -8.64 1.42
N HIS A 100 -2.92 -7.37 1.46
CA HIS A 100 -1.53 -6.95 1.70
C HIS A 100 -1.24 -6.65 3.18
N SER A 101 -2.15 -7.03 4.09
CA SER A 101 -2.03 -6.81 5.54
C SER A 101 -1.68 -5.36 5.92
N ASP A 102 -2.17 -4.39 5.16
CA ASP A 102 -1.98 -2.97 5.43
C ASP A 102 -3.12 -2.46 6.31
N ARG A 103 -2.88 -2.50 7.62
CA ARG A 103 -3.88 -2.12 8.63
C ARG A 103 -4.24 -0.65 8.56
N ALA A 104 -3.29 0.24 8.26
CA ALA A 104 -3.54 1.67 8.19
C ALA A 104 -4.50 2.00 7.04
N LEU A 105 -4.24 1.44 5.85
CA LEU A 105 -5.15 1.57 4.71
C LEU A 105 -6.50 0.89 4.99
N LYS A 106 -6.50 -0.31 5.59
CA LYS A 106 -7.71 -1.05 5.95
C LYS A 106 -8.62 -0.22 6.86
N TYR A 107 -8.11 0.30 7.97
CA TYR A 107 -8.91 1.08 8.91
C TYR A 107 -9.38 2.40 8.31
N THR A 108 -8.59 3.03 7.46
CA THR A 108 -9.02 4.24 6.74
C THR A 108 -10.19 3.94 5.80
N CYS A 109 -10.16 2.80 5.10
CA CYS A 109 -11.27 2.38 4.24
C CYS A 109 -12.52 2.02 5.05
N ILE A 110 -12.37 1.30 6.17
CA ILE A 110 -13.48 1.00 7.09
C ILE A 110 -14.13 2.29 7.60
N PHE A 111 -13.31 3.24 8.05
CA PHE A 111 -13.78 4.55 8.49
C PHE A 111 -14.58 5.26 7.40
N TYR A 112 -14.03 5.34 6.19
CA TYR A 112 -14.70 5.97 5.06
C TYR A 112 -16.06 5.29 4.73
N ILE A 113 -16.11 3.96 4.75
CA ILE A 113 -17.34 3.21 4.49
C ILE A 113 -18.39 3.51 5.56
N GLN A 114 -18.00 3.57 6.83
CA GLN A 114 -18.93 3.86 7.92
C GLN A 114 -19.47 5.31 7.84
N GLU A 115 -18.60 6.26 7.52
CA GLU A 115 -18.97 7.68 7.41
C GLU A 115 -19.89 7.94 6.20
N PHE A 116 -19.61 7.30 5.06
CA PHE A 116 -20.35 7.48 3.80
C PHE A 116 -21.23 6.28 3.44
N LEU A 117 -21.74 5.55 4.44
CA LEU A 117 -22.41 4.27 4.23
C LEU A 117 -23.61 4.37 3.30
N ASP A 118 -24.39 5.44 3.42
CA ASP A 118 -25.57 5.67 2.58
C ASP A 118 -25.18 5.71 1.09
N GLU A 119 -24.10 6.40 0.74
CA GLU A 119 -23.60 6.47 -0.64
C GLU A 119 -22.94 5.17 -1.10
N VAL A 120 -22.14 4.55 -0.24
CA VAL A 120 -21.40 3.33 -0.54
C VAL A 120 -22.37 2.16 -0.77
N SER A 121 -23.42 2.06 0.06
CA SER A 121 -24.37 0.95 0.05
C SER A 121 -25.15 0.81 -1.27
N GLU A 122 -25.34 1.92 -1.99
CA GLU A 122 -26.01 1.95 -3.28
C GLU A 122 -25.13 1.46 -4.43
N THR A 123 -23.79 1.48 -4.25
CA THR A 123 -22.84 1.09 -5.29
C THR A 123 -22.84 -0.40 -5.59
N GLU A 124 -22.52 -0.76 -6.84
CA GLU A 124 -22.29 -2.15 -7.23
C GLU A 124 -21.05 -2.75 -6.55
N SER A 125 -20.07 -1.90 -6.22
CA SER A 125 -18.85 -2.29 -5.50
C SER A 125 -19.21 -2.86 -4.12
N TRP A 126 -20.07 -2.16 -3.36
CA TRP A 126 -20.54 -2.63 -2.05
C TRP A 126 -21.35 -3.94 -2.15
N LYS A 127 -22.29 -4.02 -3.10
CA LYS A 127 -23.10 -5.23 -3.31
C LYS A 127 -22.22 -6.45 -3.65
N SER A 128 -21.19 -6.24 -4.47
CA SER A 128 -20.23 -7.28 -4.84
C SER A 128 -19.33 -7.65 -3.66
N PHE A 129 -18.89 -6.66 -2.87
CA PHE A 129 -18.07 -6.84 -1.67
C PHE A 129 -18.79 -7.69 -0.61
N MET A 130 -20.04 -7.36 -0.28
CA MET A 130 -20.87 -8.14 0.64
C MET A 130 -21.03 -9.60 0.22
N LYS A 131 -21.09 -9.86 -1.09
CA LYS A 131 -21.26 -11.21 -1.64
C LYS A 131 -19.96 -12.01 -1.66
N ASN A 132 -18.84 -11.37 -2.01
CA ASN A 132 -17.58 -12.04 -2.24
C ASN A 132 -16.73 -12.16 -0.96
N SER A 133 -16.94 -11.26 0.01
CA SER A 133 -16.13 -11.17 1.23
C SER A 133 -17.01 -10.83 2.45
N PRO A 134 -17.95 -11.71 2.82
CA PRO A 134 -18.90 -11.44 3.90
C PRO A 134 -18.23 -11.27 5.27
N GLU A 135 -17.12 -11.98 5.53
CA GLU A 135 -16.38 -11.87 6.81
C GLU A 135 -15.79 -10.48 6.99
N LEU A 136 -15.16 -9.93 5.94
CA LEU A 136 -14.58 -8.59 5.96
C LEU A 136 -15.65 -7.50 6.00
N ALA A 137 -16.81 -7.75 5.37
CA ALA A 137 -17.93 -6.85 5.43
C ALA A 137 -18.58 -6.79 6.83
N ASP A 138 -18.71 -7.94 7.49
CA ASP A 138 -19.17 -8.03 8.87
C ASP A 138 -18.18 -7.35 9.83
N GLU A 139 -16.87 -7.58 9.64
CA GLU A 139 -15.82 -6.83 10.37
C GLU A 139 -16.00 -5.33 10.19
N THR A 140 -16.20 -4.86 8.94
CA THR A 140 -16.36 -3.43 8.62
C THR A 140 -17.59 -2.83 9.31
N MET A 141 -18.71 -3.56 9.35
CA MET A 141 -19.96 -3.09 9.95
C MET A 141 -19.93 -3.10 11.48
N ASN A 142 -19.25 -4.08 12.08
CA ASN A 142 -19.17 -4.22 13.53
C ASN A 142 -17.96 -3.49 14.13
N PHE A 143 -17.08 -2.90 13.30
CA PHE A 143 -15.87 -2.24 13.78
C PHE A 143 -16.20 -0.96 14.57
N SER A 144 -15.63 -0.81 15.77
CA SER A 144 -15.74 0.41 16.56
C SER A 144 -14.51 1.29 16.43
N PHE A 145 -14.72 2.60 16.35
CA PHE A 145 -13.66 3.62 16.39
C PHE A 145 -12.71 3.50 17.59
N SER A 146 -13.22 3.03 18.73
CA SER A 146 -12.41 2.81 19.93
C SER A 146 -11.38 1.71 19.73
N GLU A 147 -11.72 0.68 18.95
CA GLU A 147 -10.84 -0.45 18.63
C GLU A 147 -9.74 -0.06 17.62
N ILE A 148 -10.00 0.92 16.75
CA ILE A 148 -9.00 1.45 15.80
C ILE A 148 -7.81 2.07 16.56
N LYS A 149 -8.10 2.91 17.56
CA LYS A 149 -7.05 3.62 18.31
C LYS A 149 -6.17 2.68 19.11
N GLU A 150 -6.77 1.64 19.69
CA GLU A 150 -6.05 0.62 20.45
C GLU A 150 -5.14 -0.21 19.54
N LYS A 151 -5.68 -0.73 18.43
CA LYS A 151 -4.92 -1.56 17.47
C LYS A 151 -3.81 -0.80 16.72
N LEU A 152 -3.97 0.50 16.47
CA LEU A 152 -2.90 1.33 15.89
C LEU A 152 -1.81 1.69 16.90
N ASN A 153 -2.16 1.85 18.18
CA ASN A 153 -1.18 2.13 19.23
C ASN A 153 -0.29 0.92 19.53
N GLU A 154 -0.83 -0.29 19.54
CA GLU A 154 -0.07 -1.53 19.77
C GLU A 154 1.06 -1.75 18.74
N GLU A 155 0.92 -1.25 17.50
CA GLU A 155 1.95 -1.40 16.47
C GLU A 155 3.10 -0.39 16.57
N HIS A 156 2.85 0.81 17.10
CA HIS A 156 3.94 1.76 17.35
C HIS A 156 4.92 1.21 18.39
N GLU A 157 4.41 0.53 19.41
CA GLU A 157 5.25 -0.08 20.45
C GLU A 157 6.03 -1.31 19.94
N ALA A 158 5.54 -2.02 18.91
CA ALA A 158 6.21 -3.18 18.34
C ALA A 158 7.37 -2.85 17.37
N LYS A 159 7.50 -1.59 16.92
CA LYS A 159 8.49 -1.16 15.92
C LYS A 159 9.73 -0.46 16.51
N ASP A 160 9.82 -0.27 17.82
CA ASP A 160 11.02 0.22 18.49
C ASP A 160 12.09 -0.89 18.67
N GLN A 161 12.66 -1.34 17.55
CA GLN A 161 14.02 -1.90 17.48
C GLN A 161 14.82 -1.15 16.41
N PRO A 162 16.09 -0.78 16.69
CA PRO A 162 16.72 0.34 16.01
C PRO A 162 17.32 -0.09 14.67
N SER A 163 16.82 0.45 13.57
CA SER A 163 17.73 0.91 12.51
C SER A 163 17.12 2.00 11.64
N CYS A 164 17.83 3.14 11.67
CA CYS A 164 17.70 4.34 10.85
C CYS A 164 16.54 5.29 11.17
N SER A 165 16.90 6.29 11.97
CA SER A 165 16.15 7.48 12.35
C SER A 165 15.55 8.26 11.17
N LYS A 166 14.22 8.37 11.15
CA LYS A 166 13.52 9.66 11.23
C LYS A 166 12.29 9.46 12.11
N THR A 167 12.27 10.15 13.24
CA THR A 167 11.13 10.26 14.15
C THR A 167 10.02 11.02 13.42
N THR A 168 8.97 10.32 13.03
CA THR A 168 7.70 10.96 12.68
C THR A 168 6.82 10.87 13.92
N ASP A 169 6.49 12.03 14.48
CA ASP A 169 5.72 12.22 15.70
C ASP A 169 4.35 11.50 15.57
N SER A 170 3.96 10.73 16.59
CA SER A 170 2.71 9.96 16.62
C SER A 170 1.46 10.84 16.49
N ASN A 171 1.59 12.17 16.63
CA ASN A 171 0.54 13.14 16.35
C ASN A 171 0.37 13.52 14.86
N GLU A 172 1.33 13.19 13.97
CA GLU A 172 1.19 13.52 12.55
C GLU A 172 0.29 12.53 11.79
N VAL A 173 0.16 11.28 12.24
CA VAL A 173 -0.71 10.29 11.57
C VAL A 173 -2.16 10.76 11.54
N PHE A 174 -2.61 11.49 12.58
CA PHE A 174 -3.96 12.07 12.61
C PHE A 174 -4.11 13.37 11.80
N GLN A 175 -3.03 14.09 11.52
CA GLN A 175 -3.10 15.35 10.74
C GLN A 175 -3.00 15.13 9.22
N PHE A 176 -2.62 13.94 8.74
CA PHE A 176 -2.60 13.62 7.32
C PHE A 176 -3.95 13.13 6.75
N TYR A 177 -4.96 12.90 7.60
CA TYR A 177 -6.28 12.35 7.22
C TYR A 177 -7.46 13.28 7.55
N SER A 178 -7.20 14.58 7.75
CA SER A 178 -8.18 15.67 7.84
C SER A 178 -7.78 16.82 6.92
#